data_AF-A0A382WQH8-F1
#
_entry.id   AF-A0A382WQH8-F1
#
_cell.length_a   1.000
_cell.length_b   1.000
_cell.length_c   1.000
_cell.angle_alpha   90.00
_cell.angle_beta   90.00
_cell.angle_gamma   90.00
#
_symmetry.space_group_name_H-M   'P 1'
#
loop_
_entity.id
_entity.type
_entity.pdbx_description
1 polymer ?
#
loop_
_entity_poly.entity_id
_entity_poly.type
_entity_poly.pdbx_seq_one_letter_code
_entity_poly.pdbx_strand_id
1 'polypeptide(L)'
;NQLEERMKNIEGFQVNGGETFRQLQERVVPRFEEIVAEHPNEQIAVVCHGGVNRVILSHLLEIPIKRIFRVKQDYAALNIIQYYGDEPVVELLGGVADNVLTTPTQDKKIAIQ
;
A
#
# COMPACT_ATOMS: atom_id res chain seq x y z
N ASN A 1 19.31 4.75 -18.82
CA ASN A 1 18.70 5.82 -17.98
C ASN A 1 18.37 5.23 -16.61
N GLN A 2 18.59 5.95 -15.50
CA GLN A 2 18.26 5.49 -14.13
C GLN A 2 16.83 4.93 -14.00
N LEU A 3 15.86 5.50 -14.72
CA LEU A 3 14.48 5.00 -14.72
C LEU A 3 14.39 3.56 -15.27
N GLU A 4 15.09 3.25 -16.36
CA GLU A 4 15.07 1.92 -16.96
C GLU A 4 15.74 0.89 -16.05
N GLU A 5 16.83 1.26 -15.38
CA GLU A 5 17.52 0.43 -14.40
C GLU A 5 16.60 0.12 -13.21
N ARG A 6 15.89 1.14 -12.71
CA ARG A 6 14.88 0.96 -11.67
C ARG A 6 13.79 0.00 -12.11
N MET A 7 13.28 0.13 -13.34
CA MET A 7 12.25 -0.77 -13.87
C MET A 7 12.72 -2.22 -14.00
N LYS A 8 14.02 -2.46 -14.23
CA LYS A 8 14.61 -3.80 -14.26
C LYS A 8 14.83 -4.40 -12.86
N ASN A 9 15.09 -3.58 -11.85
CA ASN A 9 15.34 -4.00 -10.47
C ASN A 9 14.60 -3.11 -9.46
N ILE A 10 13.28 -3.24 -9.39
CA ILE A 10 12.46 -2.39 -8.50
C ILE A 10 12.89 -2.53 -7.04
N GLU A 11 13.14 -3.75 -6.60
CA GLU A 11 13.40 -4.05 -5.19
C GLU A 11 14.75 -3.52 -4.71
N GLY A 12 15.81 -3.71 -5.50
CA GLY A 12 17.19 -3.39 -5.13
C GLY A 12 17.77 -2.14 -5.77
N PHE A 13 17.03 -1.45 -6.65
CA PHE A 13 17.53 -0.19 -7.21
C PHE A 13 17.56 0.88 -6.13
N GLN A 14 18.72 1.53 -6.01
CA GLN A 14 18.98 2.59 -5.07
C GLN A 14 19.40 3.84 -5.84
N VAL A 15 18.70 4.95 -5.62
CA VAL A 15 19.19 6.27 -6.07
C VAL A 15 20.34 6.72 -5.17
N ASN A 16 21.29 7.48 -5.70
CA ASN A 16 22.42 7.98 -4.91
C ASN A 16 21.94 8.73 -3.66
N GLY A 17 22.40 8.29 -2.48
CA GLY A 17 22.00 8.83 -1.18
C GLY A 17 20.58 8.47 -0.71
N GLY A 18 19.83 7.69 -1.48
CA GLY A 18 18.50 7.22 -1.10
C GLY A 18 18.50 5.79 -0.55
N GLU A 19 17.30 5.26 -0.31
CA GLU A 19 17.07 3.87 0.08
C GLU A 19 16.46 3.05 -1.07
N THR A 20 16.61 1.73 -1.00
CA THR A 20 15.90 0.76 -1.84
C THR A 20 14.48 0.53 -1.32
N PHE A 21 13.60 -0.08 -2.14
CA PHE A 21 12.27 -0.48 -1.64
C PHE A 21 12.35 -1.57 -0.57
N ARG A 22 13.40 -2.42 -0.60
CA ARG A 22 13.66 -3.40 0.46
C ARG A 22 13.97 -2.71 1.78
N GLN A 23 14.89 -1.74 1.78
CA GLN A 23 15.22 -0.95 2.98
C GLN A 23 14.02 -0.16 3.49
N LEU A 24 13.21 0.40 2.59
CA LEU A 24 11.94 1.03 2.97
C LEU A 24 10.99 0.04 3.66
N GLN A 25 10.86 -1.19 3.15
CA GLN A 25 10.06 -2.24 3.78
C GLN A 25 10.56 -2.59 5.17
N GLU A 26 11.86 -2.85 5.32
CA GLU A 26 12.51 -3.19 6.59
C GLU A 26 12.32 -2.10 7.65
N ARG A 27 12.23 -0.84 7.24
CA ARG A 27 11.99 0.30 8.14
C ARG A 27 10.52 0.52 8.48
N VAL A 28 9.62 0.31 7.51
CA VAL A 28 8.20 0.68 7.64
C VAL A 28 7.37 -0.42 8.31
N VAL A 29 7.57 -1.68 7.92
CA VAL A 29 6.72 -2.79 8.36
C VAL A 29 6.74 -2.97 9.88
N PRO A 30 7.93 -3.05 10.54
CA PRO A 30 7.95 -3.21 12.00
C PRO A 30 7.25 -2.07 12.72
N ARG A 31 7.46 -0.83 12.27
CA ARG A 31 6.81 0.34 12.91
C ARG A 31 5.30 0.34 12.69
N PHE A 32 4.83 -0.09 11.52
CA PHE A 32 3.41 -0.23 11.25
C PHE A 32 2.77 -1.30 12.15
N GLU A 33 3.40 -2.48 12.28
CA GLU A 33 2.92 -3.56 13.13
C GLU A 33 2.89 -3.16 14.62
N GLU A 34 3.90 -2.43 15.09
CA GLU A 34 3.91 -1.83 16.44
C GLU A 34 2.71 -0.91 16.67
N ILE A 35 2.43 0.01 15.72
CA ILE A 35 1.30 0.93 15.82
C ILE A 35 -0.02 0.15 15.88
N VAL A 36 -0.21 -0.87 15.04
CA VAL A 36 -1.42 -1.69 15.07
C VAL A 36 -1.57 -2.41 16.42
N ALA A 37 -0.47 -2.97 16.95
CA ALA A 37 -0.46 -3.68 18.22
C ALA A 37 -0.71 -2.77 19.45
N GLU A 38 -0.30 -1.50 19.37
CA GLU A 38 -0.54 -0.49 20.41
C GLU A 38 -2.01 -0.04 20.49
N HIS A 39 -2.81 -0.30 19.46
CA HIS A 39 -4.18 0.19 19.31
C HIS A 39 -5.22 -0.95 19.11
N PRO A 40 -5.30 -1.94 20.01
CA PRO A 40 -6.24 -3.04 19.87
C PRO A 40 -7.69 -2.55 20.02
N ASN A 41 -8.55 -2.91 19.07
CA ASN A 41 -9.97 -2.51 19.01
C ASN A 41 -10.23 -1.00 18.86
N GLU A 42 -9.22 -0.24 18.44
CA GLU A 42 -9.36 1.19 18.13
C GLU A 42 -9.46 1.43 16.62
N GLN A 43 -10.00 2.59 16.25
CA GLN A 43 -9.95 3.08 14.88
C GLN A 43 -8.84 4.12 14.75
N ILE A 44 -7.80 3.80 14.00
CA ILE A 44 -6.66 4.68 13.78
C ILE A 44 -6.60 5.15 12.33
N ALA A 45 -6.07 6.36 12.12
CA ALA A 45 -5.78 6.90 10.80
C ALA A 45 -4.27 7.05 10.62
N VAL A 46 -3.73 6.43 9.57
CA VAL A 46 -2.31 6.53 9.21
C VAL A 46 -2.19 7.31 7.90
N VAL A 47 -1.51 8.46 7.95
CA VAL A 47 -1.30 9.34 6.78
C VAL A 47 0.15 9.26 6.34
N CYS A 48 0.37 8.69 5.17
CA CYS A 48 1.71 8.41 4.64
C CYS A 48 1.81 8.70 3.13
N HIS A 49 3.04 8.67 2.61
CA HIS A 49 3.29 8.80 1.18
C HIS A 49 3.02 7.50 0.42
N GLY A 50 2.77 7.61 -0.90
CA GLY A 50 2.43 6.46 -1.73
C GLY A 50 3.47 5.33 -1.79
N GLY A 51 4.76 5.60 -1.50
CA GLY A 51 5.77 4.54 -1.37
C GLY A 51 5.56 3.71 -0.10
N VAL A 52 5.34 4.38 1.02
CA VAL A 52 5.06 3.77 2.33
C VAL A 52 3.74 2.99 2.29
N ASN A 53 2.67 3.59 1.75
CA ASN A 53 1.38 2.90 1.61
C ASN A 53 1.50 1.61 0.80
N ARG A 54 2.23 1.64 -0.32
CA ARG A 54 2.44 0.44 -1.14
C ARG A 54 3.22 -0.63 -0.40
N VAL A 55 4.21 -0.24 0.42
CA VAL A 55 4.96 -1.19 1.23
C VAL A 55 4.05 -1.88 2.25
N ILE A 56 3.24 -1.11 2.99
CA ILE A 56 2.28 -1.65 3.97
C ILE A 56 1.28 -2.57 3.26
N LEU A 57 0.61 -2.09 2.21
CA LEU A 57 -0.39 -2.88 1.49
C LEU A 57 0.22 -4.12 0.82
N SER A 58 1.44 -4.03 0.32
CA SER A 58 2.12 -5.19 -0.28
C SER A 58 2.53 -6.21 0.78
N HIS A 59 2.92 -5.77 1.97
CA HIS A 59 3.18 -6.65 3.11
C HIS A 59 1.92 -7.41 3.52
N LEU A 60 0.81 -6.70 3.73
CA LEU A 60 -0.46 -7.30 4.17
C LEU A 60 -1.08 -8.24 3.13
N LEU A 61 -0.93 -7.93 1.84
CA LEU A 61 -1.46 -8.75 0.73
C LEU A 61 -0.46 -9.78 0.21
N GLU A 62 0.67 -9.97 0.89
CA GLU A 62 1.76 -10.86 0.47
C GLU A 62 2.24 -10.62 -0.98
N ILE A 63 2.16 -9.38 -1.46
CA ILE A 63 2.62 -9.00 -2.79
C ILE A 63 4.15 -8.83 -2.72
N PRO A 64 4.93 -9.58 -3.52
CA PRO A 64 6.38 -9.43 -3.53
C PRO A 64 6.79 -8.00 -3.89
N ILE A 65 7.80 -7.43 -3.22
CA ILE A 65 8.24 -6.03 -3.43
C ILE A 65 8.61 -5.73 -4.89
N LYS A 66 9.14 -6.70 -5.64
CA LYS A 66 9.36 -6.55 -7.10
C LYS A 66 8.09 -6.23 -7.91
N ARG A 67 6.90 -6.39 -7.32
CA ARG A 67 5.56 -6.10 -7.87
C ARG A 67 4.83 -4.97 -7.13
N ILE A 68 5.53 -4.19 -6.30
CA ILE A 68 4.95 -3.13 -5.45
C ILE A 68 4.08 -2.11 -6.22
N PHE A 69 4.40 -1.84 -7.49
CA PHE A 69 3.63 -0.91 -8.33
C PHE A 69 2.30 -1.47 -8.86
N ARG A 70 1.97 -2.74 -8.58
CA ARG A 70 0.62 -3.29 -8.83
C ARG A 70 -0.42 -2.70 -7.88
N VAL A 71 0.01 -2.16 -6.75
CA VAL A 71 -0.84 -1.41 -5.83
C VAL A 71 -0.90 0.04 -6.30
N LYS A 72 -2.04 0.45 -6.87
CA LYS A 72 -2.28 1.83 -7.27
C LYS A 72 -2.53 2.69 -6.02
N GLN A 73 -1.92 3.88 -5.98
CA GLN A 73 -2.12 4.88 -4.94
C GLN A 73 -2.13 6.25 -5.62
N ASP A 74 -3.33 6.80 -5.79
CA ASP A 74 -3.54 8.19 -6.22
C ASP A 74 -3.35 9.15 -5.04
N TYR A 75 -3.35 10.45 -5.32
CA TYR A 75 -3.34 11.46 -4.25
C TYR A 75 -4.60 11.33 -3.38
N ALA A 76 -4.41 11.44 -2.07
CA ALA A 76 -5.48 11.27 -1.08
C ALA A 76 -6.22 9.92 -1.17
N ALA A 77 -5.57 8.87 -1.68
CA ALA A 77 -6.16 7.54 -1.73
C ALA A 77 -6.46 7.01 -0.32
N LEU A 78 -7.71 6.63 -0.08
CA LEU A 78 -8.18 5.95 1.12
C LEU A 78 -7.99 4.43 0.97
N ASN A 79 -7.38 3.81 1.96
CA ASN A 79 -7.36 2.37 2.12
C ASN A 79 -7.98 2.03 3.48
N ILE A 80 -8.78 0.98 3.54
CA ILE A 80 -9.40 0.50 4.78
C ILE A 80 -8.84 -0.90 5.02
N ILE A 81 -8.27 -1.09 6.22
CA ILE A 81 -7.72 -2.36 6.68
C ILE A 81 -8.46 -2.71 7.96
N GLN A 82 -9.10 -3.87 7.97
CA GLN A 82 -9.80 -4.41 9.14
C GLN A 82 -9.07 -5.67 9.60
N TYR A 83 -8.76 -5.74 10.89
CA TYR A 83 -8.21 -6.94 11.50
C TYR A 83 -9.35 -7.81 12.05
N TYR A 84 -9.32 -9.11 11.70
CA TYR A 84 -10.22 -10.14 12.23
C TYR A 84 -9.37 -11.11 13.07
N GLY A 85 -9.18 -10.77 14.35
CA GLY A 85 -8.09 -11.36 15.13
C GLY A 85 -6.75 -10.81 14.63
N ASP A 86 -5.80 -11.69 14.34
CA ASP A 86 -4.49 -11.29 13.79
C ASP A 86 -4.48 -11.20 12.25
N GLU A 87 -5.58 -11.56 11.58
CA GLU A 87 -5.67 -11.58 10.12
C GLU A 87 -6.08 -10.20 9.56
N PRO A 88 -5.22 -9.53 8.76
CA PRO A 88 -5.56 -8.26 8.13
C PRO A 88 -6.36 -8.45 6.84
N VAL A 89 -7.47 -7.74 6.71
CA VAL A 89 -8.29 -7.70 5.49
C VAL A 89 -8.31 -6.28 4.92
N VAL A 90 -7.88 -6.12 3.67
CA VAL A 90 -7.95 -4.84 2.95
C VAL A 90 -9.35 -4.68 2.34
N GLU A 91 -10.27 -4.07 3.08
CA GLU A 91 -11.67 -3.88 2.67
C GLU A 91 -11.84 -2.83 1.56
N LEU A 92 -10.93 -1.85 1.51
CA LEU A 92 -10.87 -0.85 0.45
C LEU A 92 -9.42 -0.59 0.08
N LEU A 93 -9.13 -0.64 -1.23
CA LEU A 93 -7.80 -0.33 -1.77
C LEU A 93 -7.91 0.80 -2.79
N GLY A 94 -7.18 1.88 -2.57
CA GLY A 94 -7.05 2.98 -3.54
C GLY A 94 -8.33 3.77 -3.76
N GLY A 95 -9.20 3.88 -2.74
CA GLY A 95 -10.43 4.67 -2.81
C GLY A 95 -10.12 6.15 -3.03
N VAL A 96 -10.84 6.80 -3.94
CA VAL A 96 -10.78 8.25 -4.19
C VAL A 96 -12.20 8.81 -4.13
N ALA A 97 -12.37 10.13 -4.00
CA ALA A 97 -13.69 10.77 -3.91
C ALA A 97 -14.70 10.21 -4.94
N ASP A 98 -14.25 10.06 -6.19
CA ASP A 98 -15.08 9.54 -7.29
C ASP A 98 -15.51 8.08 -7.11
N ASN A 99 -14.76 7.24 -6.41
CA ASN A 99 -15.08 5.81 -6.21
C ASN A 99 -15.55 5.46 -4.79
N VAL A 100 -15.53 6.43 -3.87
CA VAL A 100 -15.96 6.25 -2.46
C VAL A 100 -17.25 7.03 -2.17
N LEU A 101 -17.41 8.21 -2.79
CA LEU A 101 -18.56 9.10 -2.57
C LEU A 101 -19.59 9.06 -3.70
N THR A 102 -19.28 8.46 -4.84
CA THR A 102 -20.25 8.32 -5.94
C THR A 102 -20.72 6.88 -6.05
N THR A 103 -22.04 6.72 -6.24
CA THR A 103 -22.66 5.44 -6.60
C THR A 103 -22.00 4.95 -7.89
N PRO A 104 -21.59 3.67 -8.00
CA PRO A 104 -20.78 3.20 -9.12
C PRO A 104 -21.46 3.53 -10.46
N THR A 105 -20.88 4.44 -11.24
CA THR A 105 -21.27 4.62 -12.63
C THR A 105 -20.97 3.32 -13.36
N GLN A 106 -22.03 2.68 -13.86
CA GLN A 106 -22.02 1.54 -14.76
C GLN A 106 -21.14 1.85 -15.97
N ASP A 107 -19.84 1.59 -15.90
CA ASP A 107 -18.95 1.42 -17.06
C ASP A 107 -17.57 0.89 -16.67
N LYS A 108 -17.49 0.02 -15.66
CA LYS A 108 -16.30 -0.83 -15.46
C LYS A 108 -16.55 -2.16 -16.15
N LYS A 109 -15.96 -2.32 -17.35
CA LYS A 109 -15.79 -3.63 -17.98
C LYS A 109 -15.02 -4.54 -17.01
N ILE A 110 -15.75 -5.51 -16.48
CA ILE A 110 -15.32 -6.62 -15.62
C ILE A 110 -14.91 -6.19 -14.21
N ALA A 111 -15.91 -6.14 -13.32
CA ALA A 111 -15.70 -6.44 -11.91
C ALA A 111 -15.94 -7.95 -11.74
N ILE A 112 -14.88 -8.72 -11.48
CA ILE A 112 -15.05 -10.02 -10.81
C ILE A 112 -14.92 -9.69 -9.33
N GLN A 113 -16.03 -9.87 -8.60
CA GLN A 113 -16.08 -9.82 -7.15
C GLN A 113 -15.25 -10.96 -6.55
#